data_AF-A0A317I4G6-F1
#
_entry.id   AF-A0A317I4G6-F1
#
_cell.length_a   1.000
_cell.length_b   1.000
_cell.length_c   1.000
_cell.angle_alpha   90.00
_cell.angle_beta   90.00
_cell.angle_gamma   90.00
#
_symmetry.space_group_name_H-M   'P 1'
#
loop_
_entity.id
_entity.type
_entity.pdbx_description
1 polymer ?
#
loop_
_entity_poly.entity_id
_entity_poly.type
_entity_poly.pdbx_seq_one_letter_code
_entity_poly.pdbx_strand_id
1 'polypeptide(L)'
;MINARLLLLSALLVTQASLIARAQTGGKQSSPDKRQSEVLNEQRLASLMSAVGIRVDQASRFTPGLTYQSLRLRLTTDTKPANAAITSLAQKFTSSITSSERRSGQLPRQRSLELSSQHVVLLTVDNANHLRWWSLIPDPRILRAEEPDASNRLSGTIIYQPNVETIFEIPDDPVATELRLYHPQWTEDGFVLTLVSTLSLKN
;
A
#
# COMPACT_ATOMS: atom_id res chain seq x y z
N MET A 1 57.63 -54.54 38.80
CA MET A 1 57.75 -53.10 38.46
C MET A 1 56.70 -52.32 39.23
N ILE A 2 57.16 -51.49 40.16
CA ILE A 2 56.62 -50.18 40.61
C ILE A 2 55.21 -50.10 41.27
N ASN A 3 55.25 -50.13 42.61
CA ASN A 3 54.64 -49.26 43.64
C ASN A 3 53.51 -48.26 43.30
N ALA A 4 52.51 -48.15 44.21
CA ALA A 4 52.09 -46.94 44.98
C ALA A 4 50.61 -47.07 45.44
N ARG A 5 50.29 -47.23 46.73
CA ARG A 5 49.99 -46.18 47.75
C ARG A 5 49.08 -45.04 47.26
N LEU A 6 47.88 -44.91 47.84
CA LEU A 6 47.23 -43.67 48.38
C LEU A 6 45.77 -44.00 48.76
N LEU A 7 45.35 -44.11 50.04
CA LEU A 7 45.06 -43.07 51.03
C LEU A 7 44.07 -41.96 50.59
N LEU A 8 42.93 -41.96 51.29
CA LEU A 8 41.97 -40.88 51.62
C LEU A 8 42.27 -39.47 51.09
N LEU A 9 41.24 -38.76 50.62
CA LEU A 9 40.76 -37.55 51.33
C LEU A 9 39.43 -37.04 50.75
N SER A 10 38.54 -36.70 51.67
CA SER A 10 37.34 -35.89 51.49
C SER A 10 37.69 -34.47 51.04
N ALA A 11 36.99 -33.92 50.06
CA ALA A 11 37.05 -32.50 49.74
C ALA A 11 35.65 -31.94 49.45
N LEU A 12 35.28 -31.01 50.32
CA LEU A 12 34.21 -30.02 50.28
C LEU A 12 34.43 -29.07 49.09
N LEU A 13 33.38 -28.61 48.38
CA LEU A 13 33.17 -27.18 48.12
C LEU A 13 31.81 -26.87 47.49
N VAL A 14 31.22 -25.81 48.04
CA VAL A 14 29.97 -25.13 47.69
C VAL A 14 30.19 -24.23 46.47
N THR A 15 29.17 -24.08 45.61
CA THR A 15 28.94 -22.79 44.90
C THR A 15 27.50 -22.66 44.43
N GLN A 16 26.90 -21.52 44.79
CA GLN A 16 25.57 -21.06 44.43
C GLN A 16 25.52 -20.43 43.03
N ALA A 17 24.29 -20.09 42.63
CA ALA A 17 23.88 -19.09 41.63
C ALA A 17 23.74 -19.64 40.19
N SER A 18 22.69 -19.37 39.40
CA SER A 18 21.69 -18.29 39.45
C SER A 18 20.41 -18.74 38.73
N LEU A 19 19.27 -18.21 39.16
CA LEU A 19 18.03 -18.20 38.37
C LEU A 19 18.30 -17.58 37.00
N ILE A 20 18.12 -18.34 35.93
CA ILE A 20 17.90 -17.76 34.61
C ILE A 20 16.41 -17.46 34.50
N ALA A 21 16.08 -16.20 34.73
CA ALA A 21 14.81 -15.62 34.35
C ALA A 21 14.60 -15.86 32.84
N ARG A 22 13.64 -16.73 32.52
CA ARG A 22 13.11 -16.88 31.17
C ARG A 22 12.48 -15.56 30.79
N ALA A 23 13.17 -14.79 29.96
CA ALA A 23 12.56 -13.72 29.19
C ALA A 23 11.43 -14.34 28.37
N GLN A 24 10.19 -14.09 28.81
CA GLN A 24 9.01 -14.31 27.99
C GLN A 24 9.13 -13.33 26.82
N THR A 25 9.63 -13.83 25.69
CA THR A 25 9.36 -13.23 24.39
C THR A 25 7.86 -13.34 24.18
N GLY A 26 7.16 -12.26 24.53
CA GLY A 26 5.75 -12.06 24.23
C GLY A 26 5.55 -11.99 22.72
N GLY A 27 5.59 -13.14 22.07
CA GLY A 27 5.04 -13.32 20.75
C GLY A 27 3.55 -13.02 20.86
N LYS A 28 3.15 -11.83 20.42
CA LYS A 28 1.74 -11.49 20.19
C LYS A 28 1.17 -12.58 19.27
N GLN A 29 0.50 -13.56 19.85
CA GLN A 29 -0.34 -14.51 19.12
C GLN A 29 -1.39 -13.65 18.40
N SER A 30 -1.18 -13.43 17.11
CA SER A 30 -2.24 -12.89 16.27
C SER A 30 -3.42 -13.84 16.37
N SER A 31 -4.57 -13.32 16.83
CA SER A 31 -5.78 -14.11 16.98
C SER A 31 -6.12 -14.78 15.63
N PRO A 32 -6.65 -16.01 15.63
CA PRO A 32 -7.00 -16.73 14.42
C PRO A 32 -7.85 -15.89 13.44
N ASP A 33 -8.78 -15.09 13.97
CA ASP A 33 -9.62 -14.17 13.18
C ASP A 33 -8.82 -13.13 12.37
N LYS A 34 -7.74 -12.58 12.95
CA LYS A 34 -6.90 -11.59 12.26
C LYS A 34 -6.18 -12.21 11.07
N ARG A 35 -5.64 -13.41 11.23
CA ARG A 35 -4.97 -14.14 10.14
C ARG A 35 -5.94 -14.45 9.02
N GLN A 36 -7.16 -14.88 9.37
CA GLN A 36 -8.20 -15.19 8.38
C GLN A 36 -8.62 -13.95 7.59
N SER A 37 -8.78 -12.80 8.25
CA SER A 37 -9.10 -11.53 7.56
C SER A 37 -8.01 -11.06 6.59
N GLU A 38 -6.74 -11.26 6.95
CA GLU A 38 -5.59 -10.91 6.10
C GLU A 38 -5.53 -11.81 4.86
N VAL A 39 -5.72 -13.12 5.03
CA VAL A 39 -5.77 -14.07 3.91
C VAL A 39 -6.92 -13.74 2.94
N LEU A 40 -8.10 -13.41 3.46
CA LEU A 40 -9.24 -13.01 2.64
C LEU A 40 -8.94 -11.74 1.83
N ASN A 41 -8.30 -10.75 2.45
CA ASN A 41 -7.92 -9.51 1.76
C ASN A 41 -6.88 -9.77 0.67
N GLU A 42 -5.89 -10.63 0.92
CA GLU A 42 -4.90 -11.02 -0.09
C GLU A 42 -5.55 -11.74 -1.29
N GLN A 43 -6.52 -12.63 -1.04
CA GLN A 43 -7.27 -13.32 -2.10
C GLN A 43 -8.10 -12.33 -2.93
N ARG A 44 -8.78 -11.37 -2.28
CA ARG A 44 -9.53 -10.31 -2.96
C ARG A 44 -8.63 -9.44 -3.82
N LEU A 45 -7.47 -9.04 -3.29
CA LEU A 45 -6.47 -8.28 -4.04
C LEU A 45 -5.99 -9.09 -5.26
N ALA A 46 -5.60 -10.35 -5.08
CA ALA A 46 -5.14 -11.21 -6.16
C ALA A 46 -6.20 -11.34 -7.27
N SER A 47 -7.46 -11.58 -6.91
CA SER A 47 -8.57 -11.65 -7.86
C SER A 47 -8.73 -10.34 -8.64
N LEU A 48 -8.76 -9.20 -7.95
CA LEU A 48 -8.94 -7.88 -8.57
C LEU A 48 -7.78 -7.52 -9.51
N MET A 49 -6.55 -7.79 -9.09
CA MET A 49 -5.35 -7.53 -9.89
C MET A 49 -5.28 -8.45 -11.12
N SER A 50 -5.63 -9.73 -10.96
CA SER A 50 -5.63 -10.68 -12.07
C SER A 50 -6.63 -10.31 -13.17
N ALA A 51 -7.76 -9.70 -12.80
CA ALA A 51 -8.76 -9.21 -13.76
C ALA A 51 -8.22 -8.10 -14.66
N VAL A 52 -7.21 -7.35 -14.21
CA VAL A 52 -6.50 -6.33 -15.02
C VAL A 52 -5.14 -6.81 -15.54
N GLY A 53 -4.89 -8.12 -15.52
CA GLY A 53 -3.67 -8.72 -16.05
C GLY A 53 -2.43 -8.54 -15.17
N ILE A 54 -2.60 -8.17 -13.90
CA ILE A 54 -1.51 -8.04 -12.92
C ILE A 54 -1.42 -9.30 -12.09
N ARG A 55 -0.20 -9.84 -12.00
CA ARG A 55 0.08 -11.05 -11.23
C ARG A 55 0.41 -10.69 -9.78
N VAL A 56 -0.18 -11.42 -8.85
CA VAL A 56 0.08 -11.29 -7.42
C VAL A 56 0.60 -12.64 -6.93
N ASP A 57 1.91 -12.72 -6.70
CA ASP A 57 2.58 -13.89 -6.17
C ASP A 57 3.34 -13.57 -4.86
N GLN A 58 3.98 -14.56 -4.26
CA GLN A 58 4.80 -14.33 -3.06
C GLN A 58 6.00 -13.41 -3.34
N ALA A 59 6.52 -13.39 -4.57
CA ALA A 59 7.61 -12.50 -5.01
C ALA A 59 7.14 -11.04 -5.21
N SER A 60 5.82 -10.83 -5.31
CA SER A 60 5.12 -9.55 -5.37
C SER A 60 5.03 -8.87 -4.00
N ARG A 61 5.42 -9.56 -2.93
CA ARG A 61 5.52 -9.00 -1.59
C ARG A 61 6.82 -8.19 -1.47
N PHE A 62 6.81 -6.97 -2.00
CA PHE A 62 7.87 -6.02 -1.72
C PHE A 62 7.99 -5.83 -0.20
N THR A 63 9.22 -5.96 0.30
CA THR A 63 9.53 -5.65 1.70
C THR A 63 9.91 -4.17 1.78
N PRO A 64 9.14 -3.33 2.49
CA PRO A 64 9.47 -1.92 2.65
C PRO A 64 10.89 -1.70 3.13
N GLY A 65 11.70 -1.05 2.30
CA GLY A 65 12.99 -0.55 2.70
C GLY A 65 12.86 0.63 3.68
N LEU A 66 14.02 1.17 4.08
CA LEU A 66 14.10 2.43 4.84
C LEU A 66 14.09 3.67 3.93
N THR A 67 13.77 3.49 2.64
CA THR A 67 13.68 4.55 1.65
C THR A 67 12.41 4.41 0.83
N TYR A 68 11.90 5.54 0.37
CA TYR A 68 10.76 5.65 -0.52
C TYR A 68 10.97 6.78 -1.52
N GLN A 69 10.19 6.81 -2.60
CA GLN A 69 10.18 7.88 -3.60
C GLN A 69 8.91 8.70 -3.46
N SER A 70 9.07 10.03 -3.35
CA SER A 70 8.00 11.01 -3.40
C SER A 70 7.90 11.53 -4.82
N LEU A 71 6.86 11.11 -5.54
CA LEU A 71 6.57 11.51 -6.90
C LEU A 71 5.57 12.66 -6.89
N ARG A 72 5.94 13.81 -7.47
CA ARG A 72 4.97 14.86 -7.80
C ARG A 72 4.38 14.55 -9.16
N LEU A 73 3.05 14.44 -9.22
CA LEU A 73 2.32 14.16 -10.45
C LEU A 73 1.45 15.34 -10.82
N ARG A 74 1.41 15.65 -12.12
CA ARG A 74 0.38 16.49 -12.72
C ARG A 74 -0.66 15.59 -13.37
N LEU A 75 -1.92 15.82 -13.05
CA LEU A 75 -3.07 15.10 -13.55
C LEU A 75 -3.91 16.05 -14.39
N THR A 76 -4.20 15.69 -15.65
CA THR A 76 -4.95 16.54 -16.58
C THR A 76 -6.04 15.73 -17.29
N THR A 77 -7.26 16.24 -17.27
CA THR A 77 -8.38 15.72 -18.07
C THR A 77 -8.60 16.57 -19.31
N ASP A 78 -9.01 15.96 -20.42
CA ASP A 78 -9.28 16.66 -21.69
C ASP A 78 -10.55 17.53 -21.68
N THR A 79 -11.29 17.58 -20.56
CA THR A 79 -12.49 18.41 -20.45
C THR A 79 -12.17 19.88 -20.32
N LYS A 80 -12.68 20.66 -21.29
CA LYS A 80 -12.73 22.12 -21.22
C LYS A 80 -13.50 22.54 -19.95
N PRO A 81 -12.97 23.46 -19.12
CA PRO A 81 -13.64 23.94 -17.92
C PRO A 81 -14.82 24.82 -18.33
N ALA A 82 -15.98 24.22 -18.57
CA ALA A 82 -17.20 24.94 -18.90
C ALA A 82 -18.18 24.81 -17.74
N ASN A 83 -17.91 25.47 -16.60
CA ASN A 83 -18.82 25.71 -15.46
C ASN A 83 -19.72 24.55 -14.98
N ALA A 84 -19.46 23.32 -15.40
CA ALA A 84 -20.29 22.17 -15.12
C ALA A 84 -19.62 21.39 -14.01
N ALA A 85 -20.34 21.16 -12.92
CA ALA A 85 -20.05 20.08 -12.01
C ALA A 85 -19.95 18.79 -12.85
N ILE A 86 -18.73 18.37 -13.17
CA ILE A 86 -18.49 17.17 -13.95
C ILE A 86 -18.95 16.01 -13.08
N THR A 87 -20.05 15.36 -13.46
CA THR A 87 -20.70 14.34 -12.62
C THR A 87 -20.10 12.95 -12.83
N SER A 88 -19.08 12.82 -13.69
CA SER A 88 -18.53 11.52 -14.09
C SER A 88 -17.18 11.23 -13.43
N LEU A 89 -17.21 10.28 -12.49
CA LEU A 89 -16.03 9.69 -11.84
C LEU A 89 -15.06 9.11 -12.89
N ALA A 90 -15.60 8.46 -13.93
CA ALA A 90 -14.86 7.61 -14.88
C ALA A 90 -13.98 8.36 -15.91
N GLN A 91 -13.79 9.67 -15.75
CA GLN A 91 -13.14 10.42 -16.80
C GLN A 91 -11.65 10.11 -16.85
N LYS A 92 -11.22 9.57 -18.00
CA LYS A 92 -9.81 9.32 -18.29
C LYS A 92 -9.04 10.62 -18.09
N PHE A 93 -7.94 10.53 -17.35
CA PHE A 93 -6.99 11.61 -17.18
C PHE A 93 -5.61 11.13 -17.64
N THR A 94 -4.85 12.05 -18.19
CA THR A 94 -3.43 11.86 -18.42
C THR A 94 -2.68 12.22 -17.14
N SER A 95 -1.54 11.58 -16.92
CA SER A 95 -0.65 11.91 -15.81
C SER A 95 0.75 12.08 -16.33
N SER A 96 1.52 12.95 -15.67
CA SER A 96 2.96 13.04 -15.86
C SER A 96 3.66 13.23 -14.52
N ILE A 97 4.84 12.65 -14.39
CA ILE A 97 5.72 12.88 -13.24
C ILE A 97 6.42 14.22 -13.49
N THR A 98 6.18 15.20 -12.62
CA THR A 98 6.83 16.52 -12.70
C THR A 98 8.07 16.60 -11.82
N SER A 99 8.17 15.75 -10.80
CA SER A 99 9.35 15.64 -9.93
C SER A 99 9.39 14.28 -9.25
N SER A 100 10.58 13.79 -8.94
CA SER A 100 10.81 12.61 -8.11
C SER A 100 11.92 12.91 -7.09
N GLU A 101 11.65 12.64 -5.83
CA GLU A 101 12.59 12.82 -4.72
C GLU A 101 12.69 11.53 -3.91
N ARG A 102 13.91 11.07 -3.64
CA ARG A 102 14.15 9.94 -2.73
C ARG A 102 14.17 10.43 -1.29
N ARG A 103 13.45 9.76 -0.41
CA ARG A 103 13.35 10.10 1.02
C ARG A 103 13.67 8.90 1.90
N SER A 104 14.19 9.19 3.08
CA SER A 104 14.41 8.19 4.13
C SER A 104 13.17 8.06 5.01
N GLY A 105 12.78 6.83 5.33
CA GLY A 105 11.60 6.52 6.12
C GLY A 105 10.95 5.21 5.69
N GLN A 106 10.00 4.74 6.49
CA GLN A 106 9.16 3.60 6.14
C GLN A 106 7.83 4.11 5.59
N LEU A 107 7.44 3.61 4.42
CA LEU A 107 6.13 3.88 3.87
C LEU A 107 5.08 3.02 4.59
N PRO A 108 3.96 3.60 5.06
CA PRO A 108 2.86 2.81 5.61
C PRO A 108 2.37 1.79 4.59
N ARG A 109 2.22 0.54 5.03
CA ARG A 109 1.66 -0.52 4.17
C ARG A 109 0.14 -0.51 4.27
N GLN A 110 -0.54 -0.34 3.15
CA GLN A 110 -1.99 -0.53 3.04
C GLN A 110 -2.35 -1.99 3.33
N ARG A 111 -3.28 -2.23 4.27
CA ARG A 111 -3.70 -3.58 4.72
C ARG A 111 -5.15 -3.91 4.40
N SER A 112 -5.98 -2.91 4.18
CA SER A 112 -7.40 -3.07 3.83
C SER A 112 -7.64 -2.68 2.38
N LEU A 113 -8.45 -3.48 1.70
CA LEU A 113 -8.89 -3.23 0.33
C LEU A 113 -10.34 -2.73 0.36
N GLU A 114 -10.54 -1.53 0.90
CA GLU A 114 -11.85 -0.87 0.98
C GLU A 114 -12.04 0.07 -0.20
N LEU A 115 -12.44 -0.50 -1.33
CA LEU A 115 -12.60 0.26 -2.57
C LEU A 115 -13.81 1.18 -2.51
N SER A 116 -13.66 2.33 -3.17
CA SER A 116 -14.71 3.30 -3.40
C SER A 116 -14.52 3.87 -4.79
N SER A 117 -15.61 4.24 -5.44
CA SER A 117 -15.54 4.98 -6.71
C SER A 117 -14.85 6.34 -6.54
N GLN A 118 -14.65 6.85 -5.32
CA GLN A 118 -13.94 8.11 -5.06
C GLN A 118 -12.44 7.92 -4.78
N HIS A 119 -11.92 6.71 -4.99
CA HIS A 119 -10.51 6.41 -4.80
C HIS A 119 -9.77 6.27 -6.13
N VAL A 120 -8.45 6.41 -6.07
CA VAL A 120 -7.51 5.96 -7.10
C VAL A 120 -6.68 4.84 -6.49
N VAL A 121 -6.56 3.74 -7.24
CA VAL A 121 -5.67 2.62 -6.92
C VAL A 121 -4.35 2.84 -7.62
N LEU A 122 -3.29 2.96 -6.84
CA LEU A 122 -1.90 3.12 -7.28
C LEU A 122 -1.25 1.74 -7.27
N LEU A 123 -0.68 1.31 -8.39
CA LEU A 123 0.06 0.06 -8.48
C LEU A 123 1.44 0.32 -9.06
N THR A 124 2.49 -0.14 -8.39
CA THR A 124 3.79 -0.30 -9.04
C THR A 124 3.94 -1.73 -9.52
N VAL A 125 4.43 -1.89 -10.76
CA VAL A 125 4.63 -3.21 -11.38
C VAL A 125 6.02 -3.32 -11.97
N ASP A 126 6.51 -4.55 -12.13
CA ASP A 126 7.75 -4.83 -12.86
C ASP A 126 7.48 -5.05 -14.37
N ASN A 127 8.57 -5.28 -15.12
CA ASN A 127 8.53 -5.58 -16.55
C ASN A 127 7.73 -6.86 -16.91
N ALA A 128 7.45 -7.73 -15.93
CA ALA A 128 6.72 -8.99 -16.11
C ALA A 128 5.26 -8.89 -15.62
N ASN A 129 4.77 -7.68 -15.32
CA ASN A 129 3.46 -7.41 -14.74
C ASN A 129 3.22 -8.05 -13.36
N HIS A 130 4.27 -8.32 -12.59
CA HIS A 130 4.10 -8.66 -11.18
C HIS A 130 3.86 -7.39 -10.38
N LEU A 131 2.88 -7.45 -9.48
CA LEU A 131 2.63 -6.39 -8.52
C LEU A 131 3.86 -6.23 -7.64
N ARG A 132 4.35 -5.00 -7.46
CA ARG A 132 5.46 -4.70 -6.55
C ARG A 132 4.93 -4.03 -5.30
N TRP A 133 4.03 -3.07 -5.47
CA TRP A 133 3.38 -2.40 -4.36
C TRP A 133 2.04 -1.82 -4.82
N TRP A 134 1.16 -1.57 -3.85
CA TRP A 134 -0.09 -0.90 -4.10
C TRP A 134 -0.48 0.03 -2.96
N SER A 135 -1.28 1.03 -3.30
CA SER A 135 -1.96 1.88 -2.33
C SER A 135 -3.30 2.34 -2.86
N LEU A 136 -4.15 2.77 -1.94
CA LEU A 136 -5.47 3.32 -2.19
C LEU A 136 -5.51 4.71 -1.60
N ILE A 137 -5.83 5.69 -2.41
CA ILE A 137 -5.91 7.09 -2.00
C ILE A 137 -7.23 7.71 -2.46
N PRO A 138 -7.72 8.77 -1.78
CA PRO A 138 -8.76 9.63 -2.35
C PRO A 138 -8.33 10.16 -3.73
N ASP A 139 -9.27 10.22 -4.68
CA ASP A 139 -9.00 10.85 -5.97
C ASP A 139 -8.70 12.33 -5.74
N PRO A 140 -7.46 12.80 -6.02
CA PRO A 140 -7.05 14.17 -5.73
C PRO A 140 -7.80 15.21 -6.57
N ARG A 141 -8.53 14.79 -7.62
CA ARG A 141 -9.36 15.68 -8.43
C ARG A 141 -10.68 16.02 -7.75
N ILE A 142 -11.10 15.25 -6.75
CA ILE A 142 -12.40 15.43 -6.10
C ILE A 142 -12.35 16.59 -5.11
N LEU A 143 -13.17 17.60 -5.37
CA LEU A 143 -13.56 18.62 -4.39
C LEU A 143 -15.00 18.38 -3.96
N ARG A 144 -15.25 18.52 -2.66
CA ARG A 144 -16.61 18.57 -2.11
C ARG A 144 -16.97 20.02 -1.87
N ALA A 145 -18.03 20.48 -2.52
CA ALA A 145 -18.64 21.78 -2.25
C ALA A 145 -19.94 21.55 -1.49
N GLU A 146 -20.21 22.41 -0.52
CA GLU A 146 -21.50 22.45 0.17
C GLU A 146 -22.12 23.80 -0.12
N GLU A 147 -23.27 23.79 -0.77
CA GLU A 147 -23.99 25.00 -1.13
C GLU A 147 -25.41 24.95 -0.53
N PRO A 148 -25.89 26.06 0.07
CA PRO A 148 -27.28 26.15 0.48
C PRO A 148 -28.17 26.14 -0.78
N ASP A 149 -29.16 25.27 -0.79
CA ASP A 149 -30.17 25.22 -1.83
C ASP A 149 -31.21 26.36 -1.68
N ALA A 150 -32.18 26.42 -2.60
CA ALA A 150 -33.25 27.41 -2.56
C ALA A 150 -34.13 27.33 -1.28
N SER A 151 -34.03 26.23 -0.52
CA SER A 151 -34.70 26.04 0.77
C SER A 151 -33.78 26.30 1.98
N ASN A 152 -32.59 26.86 1.76
CA ASN A 152 -31.54 27.11 2.75
C ASN A 152 -31.05 25.83 3.46
N ARG A 153 -31.14 24.68 2.79
CA ARG A 153 -30.55 23.41 3.23
C ARG A 153 -29.19 23.22 2.57
N LEU A 154 -28.20 22.76 3.33
CA LEU A 154 -26.91 22.41 2.76
C LEU A 154 -27.05 21.17 1.87
N SER A 155 -26.66 21.32 0.60
CA SER A 155 -26.54 20.22 -0.34
C SER A 155 -25.07 20.07 -0.75
N GLY A 156 -24.58 18.83 -0.70
CA GLY A 156 -23.21 18.51 -1.10
C GLY A 156 -23.15 18.20 -2.59
N THR A 157 -22.24 18.84 -3.31
CA THR A 157 -21.91 18.52 -4.70
C THR A 157 -20.45 18.09 -4.82
N ILE A 158 -20.19 17.13 -5.72
CA ILE A 158 -18.83 16.71 -6.06
C ILE A 158 -18.42 17.44 -7.33
N ILE A 159 -17.25 18.08 -7.28
CA ILE A 159 -16.64 18.80 -8.39
C ILE A 159 -15.31 18.13 -8.71
N TYR A 160 -15.06 17.85 -9.99
CA TYR A 160 -13.77 17.32 -10.45
C TYR A 160 -12.90 18.45 -10.99
N GLN A 161 -11.70 18.59 -10.42
CA GLN A 161 -10.69 19.50 -10.93
C GLN A 161 -10.08 18.92 -12.21
N PRO A 162 -10.09 19.66 -13.32
CA PRO A 162 -9.54 19.17 -14.59
C PRO A 162 -8.02 19.14 -14.60
N ASN A 163 -7.38 19.92 -13.71
CA ASN A 163 -5.93 19.99 -13.55
C ASN A 163 -5.60 20.02 -12.07
N VAL A 164 -4.88 19.01 -11.59
CA VAL A 164 -4.43 18.95 -10.19
C VAL A 164 -2.98 18.47 -10.12
N GLU A 165 -2.23 19.07 -9.20
CA GLU A 165 -0.92 18.56 -8.79
C GLU A 165 -1.06 17.83 -7.46
N THR A 166 -0.45 16.66 -7.36
CA THR A 166 -0.49 15.84 -6.16
C THR A 166 0.84 15.15 -5.94
N ILE A 167 1.04 14.61 -4.73
CA ILE A 167 2.23 13.87 -4.37
C ILE A 167 1.82 12.45 -4.02
N PHE A 168 2.45 11.47 -4.67
CA PHE A 168 2.33 10.06 -4.34
C PHE A 168 3.65 9.54 -3.81
N GLU A 169 3.57 8.84 -2.70
CA GLU A 169 4.71 8.16 -2.12
C GLU A 169 4.64 6.69 -2.51
N ILE A 170 5.69 6.21 -3.17
CA ILE A 170 5.84 4.81 -3.56
C ILE A 170 7.11 4.26 -2.93
N PRO A 171 7.22 2.94 -2.72
CA PRO A 171 8.48 2.40 -2.29
C PRO A 171 9.56 2.58 -3.33
N ASP A 172 10.77 2.71 -2.82
CA ASP A 172 11.97 2.83 -3.62
C ASP A 172 12.46 1.42 -4.04
N ASP A 173 11.70 0.81 -4.95
CA ASP A 173 11.96 -0.53 -5.47
C ASP A 173 12.69 -0.44 -6.83
N PRO A 174 13.95 -0.86 -6.94
CA PRO A 174 14.70 -0.82 -8.20
C PRO A 174 14.16 -1.77 -9.27
N VAL A 175 13.29 -2.71 -8.91
CA VAL A 175 12.65 -3.66 -9.85
C VAL A 175 11.35 -3.09 -10.41
N ALA A 176 10.73 -2.11 -9.75
CA ALA A 176 9.52 -1.46 -10.25
C ALA A 176 9.83 -0.61 -11.48
N THR A 177 9.05 -0.78 -12.54
CA THR A 177 9.31 -0.15 -13.85
C THR A 177 8.20 0.79 -14.26
N GLU A 178 6.98 0.55 -13.77
CA GLU A 178 5.82 1.36 -14.08
C GLU A 178 5.01 1.66 -12.82
N LEU A 179 4.39 2.85 -12.80
CA LEU A 179 3.30 3.21 -11.90
C LEU A 179 2.02 3.28 -12.74
N ARG A 180 1.03 2.47 -12.37
CA ARG A 180 -0.28 2.42 -13.01
C ARG A 180 -1.35 2.94 -12.06
N LEU A 181 -2.21 3.81 -12.57
CA LEU A 181 -3.32 4.41 -11.84
C LEU A 181 -4.63 3.81 -12.37
N TYR A 182 -5.42 3.26 -11.47
CA TYR A 182 -6.71 2.68 -11.77
C TYR A 182 -7.83 3.40 -11.02
N HIS A 183 -8.99 3.47 -11.65
CA HIS A 183 -10.23 3.92 -11.04
C HIS A 183 -11.10 2.70 -10.69
N PRO A 184 -11.45 2.48 -9.41
CA PRO A 184 -12.50 1.53 -9.06
C PRO A 184 -13.86 2.00 -9.56
N GLN A 185 -14.59 1.13 -10.25
CA GLN A 185 -15.95 1.37 -10.72
C GLN A 185 -16.86 0.29 -10.17
N TRP A 186 -17.93 0.70 -9.50
CA TRP A 186 -18.95 -0.24 -9.03
C TRP A 186 -19.80 -0.73 -10.20
N THR A 187 -19.92 -2.05 -10.32
CA THR A 187 -20.81 -2.75 -11.25
C THR A 187 -21.82 -3.57 -10.44
N GLU A 188 -22.76 -4.23 -11.11
CA GLU A 188 -23.73 -5.12 -10.44
C GLU A 188 -23.04 -6.24 -9.64
N ASP A 189 -21.87 -6.70 -10.11
CA ASP A 189 -21.10 -7.81 -9.53
C ASP A 189 -19.98 -7.36 -8.58
N GLY A 190 -19.81 -6.04 -8.38
CA GLY A 190 -18.81 -5.46 -7.49
C GLY A 190 -17.84 -4.51 -8.20
N PHE A 191 -16.69 -4.24 -7.58
CA PHE A 191 -15.73 -3.29 -8.12
C PHE A 191 -14.87 -3.90 -9.24
N VAL A 192 -14.82 -3.19 -10.37
CA VAL A 192 -13.84 -3.42 -11.45
C VAL A 192 -12.83 -2.27 -11.47
N LEU A 193 -11.61 -2.53 -11.95
CA LEU A 193 -10.57 -1.51 -12.08
C LEU A 193 -10.42 -1.09 -13.53
N THR A 194 -10.62 0.21 -13.79
CA THR A 194 -10.40 0.80 -15.11
C THR A 194 -9.05 1.50 -15.12
N LEU A 195 -8.14 1.09 -16.00
CA LEU A 195 -6.85 1.75 -16.16
C LEU A 195 -7.06 3.17 -16.65
N VAL A 196 -6.48 4.13 -15.94
CA VAL A 196 -6.57 5.54 -16.31
C VAL A 196 -5.26 6.07 -16.85
N SER A 197 -4.14 5.71 -16.22
CA SER A 197 -2.82 6.23 -16.59
C SER A 197 -1.72 5.23 -16.30
N THR A 198 -0.66 5.26 -17.10
CA THR A 198 0.57 4.49 -16.91
C THR A 198 1.76 5.43 -17.02
N LEU A 199 2.66 5.35 -16.06
CA LEU A 199 3.84 6.21 -15.92
C LEU A 199 5.09 5.33 -15.86
N SER A 200 6.10 5.64 -16.66
CA SER A 200 7.42 5.01 -16.52
C SER A 200 8.08 5.52 -15.23
N LEU A 201 8.60 4.59 -14.42
CA LEU A 201 9.41 4.91 -13.23
C LEU A 201 10.92 4.90 -13.52
N LYS A 202 11.32 4.41 -14.70
CA LYS A 202 12.71 4.46 -15.14
C LYS A 202 13.01 5.84 -15.72
N ASN A 203 13.93 6.54 -15.06
CA ASN A 203 14.73 7.64 -15.61
C ASN A 203 16.17 7.17 -15.74
#